data_AF-A0A7C4ZAH6-F1
#
_entry.id   AF-A0A7C4ZAH6-F1
#
_cell.length_a   1.000
_cell.length_b   1.000
_cell.length_c   1.000
_cell.angle_alpha   90.00
_cell.angle_beta   90.00
_cell.angle_gamma   90.00
#
_symmetry.space_group_name_H-M   'P 1'
#
loop_
_entity.id
_entity.type
_entity.pdbx_description
1 polymer ?
#
loop_
_entity_poly.entity_id
_entity_poly.type
_entity_poly.pdbx_seq_one_letter_code
_entity_poly.pdbx_strand_id
1 'polypeptide(L)' 'RINRWIEQITSGVPREQIEGSGEDGLAAQEVIEAAIKSFETGTVVEVPAV' A
#
# COMPACT_ATOMS: atom_id res chain seq x y z
N ARG A 1 3.03 -1.89 13.37
CA ARG A 1 2.94 -0.71 12.49
C ARG A 1 2.28 0.49 13.18
N ILE A 2 1.17 0.34 13.91
CA ILE A 2 0.53 1.49 14.57
C ILE A 2 1.43 2.25 15.56
N ASN A 3 2.32 1.56 16.30
CA ASN A 3 3.30 2.22 17.17
C ASN A 3 4.27 3.13 16.40
N ARG A 4 4.68 2.75 15.18
CA ARG A 4 5.56 3.56 14.32
C ARG A 4 4.87 4.82 13.84
N TRP A 5 3.60 4.69 13.44
CA TRP A 5 2.79 5.83 13.06
C TRP A 5 2.64 6.83 14.23
N ILE A 6 2.35 6.33 15.45
CA ILE A 6 2.27 7.17 16.65
C ILE A 6 3.61 7.89 16.91
N GLU A 7 4.73 7.16 16.84
CA GLU A 7 6.08 7.73 17.00
C GLU A 7 6.34 8.89 16.02
N GLN A 8 6.04 8.69 14.73
CA GLN A 8 6.23 9.69 13.67
C GLN A 8 5.36 10.93 13.87
N ILE A 9 4.09 10.74 14.26
CA ILE A 9 3.18 11.84 14.60
C ILE A 9 3.70 12.63 15.80
N THR A 10 4.09 11.94 16.88
CA THR A 10 4.59 12.61 18.09
C THR A 10 5.93 13.33 17.87
N SER A 11 6.72 12.89 16.90
CA SER A 11 8.00 13.50 16.52
C SER A 11 7.85 14.65 15.53
N GLY A 12 6.63 14.98 15.10
CA GLY A 12 6.39 16.08 14.15
C GLY A 12 6.90 15.82 12.74
N VAL A 13 7.00 14.55 12.33
CA VAL A 13 7.42 14.18 10.97
C VAL A 13 6.48 14.82 9.94
N PRO A 14 7.00 15.48 8.89
CA PRO A 14 6.17 16.01 7.80
C PRO A 14 5.28 14.94 7.21
N ARG A 15 4.05 15.28 6.83
CA ARG A 15 3.04 14.30 6.38
C ARG A 15 3.51 13.47 5.20
N GLU A 16 4.27 14.09 4.31
CA GLU A 16 4.84 13.51 3.09
C GLU A 16 5.96 12.50 3.38
N GLN A 17 6.44 12.44 4.63
CA GLN A 17 7.51 11.55 5.09
C GLN A 17 7.02 10.51 6.10
N ILE A 18 5.73 10.54 6.46
CA ILE A 18 5.12 9.52 7.31
C ILE A 18 5.01 8.23 6.48
N GLU A 19 5.46 7.12 7.07
CA GLU A 19 5.48 5.84 6.40
C GLU A 19 4.07 5.24 6.30
N GLY A 20 3.77 4.56 5.20
CA GLY A 20 2.47 3.92 5.00
C GLY A 20 1.40 4.94 4.64
N SER A 21 1.70 5.75 3.61
CA SER A 21 0.76 6.69 3.04
C SER A 21 -0.45 5.98 2.40
N GLY A 22 -1.47 6.75 2.06
CA GLY A 22 -2.62 6.22 1.30
C GLY A 22 -2.22 5.68 -0.07
N GLU A 23 -1.21 6.29 -0.70
CA GLU A 23 -0.65 5.85 -1.98
C GLU A 23 0.04 4.49 -1.84
N ASP A 24 0.88 4.32 -0.80
CA ASP A 24 1.50 3.02 -0.49
C ASP A 24 0.44 1.94 -0.23
N GLY A 25 -0.63 2.31 0.47
CA GLY A 25 -1.76 1.44 0.75
C GLY A 25 -2.51 1.03 -0.53
N LEU A 26 -2.76 1.97 -1.44
CA LEU A 26 -3.43 1.72 -2.70
C LEU A 26 -2.59 0.79 -3.59
N ALA A 27 -1.31 1.08 -3.77
CA ALA A 27 -0.41 0.23 -4.56
C ALA A 27 -0.39 -1.22 -4.04
N ALA A 28 -0.37 -1.41 -2.71
CA ALA A 28 -0.47 -2.75 -2.12
C ALA A 28 -1.82 -3.43 -2.39
N GLN A 29 -2.93 -2.70 -2.32
CA GLN A 29 -4.26 -3.24 -2.61
C GLN A 29 -4.40 -3.67 -4.08
N GLU A 30 -3.84 -2.89 -5.00
CA GLU A 30 -3.88 -3.22 -6.42
C GLU A 30 -3.11 -4.49 -6.78
N VAL A 31 -1.96 -4.72 -6.13
CA VAL A 31 -1.23 -5.99 -6.26
C VAL A 31 -2.07 -7.15 -5.75
N ILE A 32 -2.73 -6.99 -4.60
CA ILE A 32 -3.59 -8.04 -4.02
C ILE A 32 -4.75 -8.37 -4.97
N GLU A 33 -5.42 -7.35 -5.50
CA GLU A 33 -6.51 -7.50 -6.45
C GLU A 33 -6.06 -8.21 -7.75
N ALA A 34 -4.91 -7.82 -8.31
CA ALA A 34 -4.34 -8.47 -9.48
C ALA A 34 -4.00 -9.95 -9.20
N ALA A 35 -3.46 -10.26 -8.02
CA ALA A 35 -3.18 -11.63 -7.60
C ALA A 35 -4.45 -12.48 -7.45
N ILE A 36 -5.51 -11.92 -6.88
CA ILE A 36 -6.82 -12.58 -6.77
C ILE A 36 -7.36 -12.91 -8.17
N LYS A 37 -7.40 -11.93 -9.07
CA LYS A 37 -7.87 -12.14 -10.45
C LYS A 37 -7.03 -13.16 -11.19
N SER A 38 -5.71 -13.12 -11.02
CA SER A 38 -4.79 -14.08 -11.63
C SER A 38 -5.10 -15.51 -11.16
N PHE A 39 -5.34 -15.70 -9.86
CA PHE A 39 -5.70 -17.00 -9.31
C PHE A 39 -7.06 -17.51 -9.79
N GLU A 40 -8.08 -16.66 -9.79
CA GLU A 40 -9.44 -17.03 -10.19
C GLU A 40 -9.56 -17.38 -11.68
N THR A 41 -8.75 -16.73 -12.52
CA THR A 41 -8.81 -16.92 -13.99
C THR A 41 -7.73 -17.86 -14.52
N GLY A 42 -6.69 -18.14 -13.72
CA GLY A 42 -5.52 -18.89 -14.18
C GLY A 42 -4.70 -18.15 -15.24
N THR A 43 -4.75 -16.80 -15.26
CA THR A 43 -4.05 -15.98 -16.26
C THR A 43 -3.10 -14.98 -15.61
N VAL A 44 -2.14 -14.46 -16.39
CA VAL A 44 -1.29 -13.35 -15.95
C VAL A 44 -2.10 -12.06 -16.00
N VAL A 45 -2.11 -11.31 -14.90
CA VAL A 45 -2.81 -10.03 -14.76
C VAL A 45 -1.80 -8.95 -14.41
N GLU A 46 -1.80 -7.86 -15.19
CA GLU A 46 -0.94 -6.70 -14.95
C GLU A 46 -1.43 -5.91 -13.73
N VAL A 47 -0.47 -5.43 -12.93
CA VAL A 47 -0.76 -4.51 -11.82
C VAL A 47 -0.83 -3.08 -12.40
N PRO A 48 -1.83 -2.28 -12.02
CA PRO A 48 -1.87 -0.86 -12.40
C PRO A 48 -0.60 -0.11 -11.95
N ALA A 49 -0.14 0.82 -12.78
CA ALA A 49 0.92 1.74 -12.43
C ALA A 49 0.28 2.97 -11.77
N VAL A 50 0.19 2.97 -10.44
CA VAL A 50 -0.15 4.16 -9.65
C VAL A 50 0.96 5.19 -9.74
#